data_AF-A0A2W5QED6-F1
#
_entry.id   AF-A0A2W5QED6-F1
#
_cell.length_a   1.000
_cell.length_b   1.000
_cell.length_c   1.000
_cell.angle_alpha   90.00
_cell.angle_beta   90.00
_cell.angle_gamma   90.00
#
_symmetry.space_group_name_H-M   'P 1'
#
loop_
_entity.id
_entity.type
_entity.pdbx_description
1 polymer ?
#
loop_
_entity_poly.entity_id
_entity_poly.type
_entity_poly.pdbx_seq_one_letter_code
_entity_poly.pdbx_strand_id
1 'polypeptide(L)'
;MTKIAGTDEAWDSRQLGASQAHAKVAGAEHLAALDGAIGLQSISIRLPKELIEAYKLIASHHGLGYQPLMRDILQRFVKEGLKEVVEHQNKKSEQAEARIEELRKAA
;
A
#
# COMPACT_ATOMS: atom_id res chain seq x y z
N MET A 1 38.16 -20.64 13.29
CA MET A 1 37.39 -19.96 12.24
C MET A 1 38.35 -19.04 11.48
N THR A 2 38.47 -19.22 10.16
CA THR A 2 39.30 -18.38 9.29
C THR A 2 38.59 -17.04 9.11
N LYS A 3 39.27 -15.92 9.41
CA LYS A 3 38.72 -14.58 9.30
C LYS A 3 38.68 -14.18 7.82
N ILE A 4 37.50 -13.85 7.28
CA ILE A 4 37.34 -13.37 5.90
C ILE A 4 37.74 -11.88 5.87
N ALA A 5 38.51 -11.48 4.85
CA ALA A 5 38.87 -10.07 4.66
C ALA A 5 37.65 -9.27 4.16
N GLY A 6 37.45 -8.07 4.70
CA GLY A 6 36.34 -7.18 4.32
C GLY A 6 36.60 -6.43 3.02
N THR A 7 36.83 -7.13 1.90
CA THR A 7 37.00 -6.50 0.57
C THR A 7 35.69 -6.49 -0.20
N ASP A 8 35.58 -5.65 -1.23
CA ASP A 8 34.37 -5.53 -2.06
C ASP A 8 34.07 -6.86 -2.78
N GLU A 9 35.09 -7.56 -3.26
CA GLU A 9 34.94 -8.87 -3.92
C GLU A 9 34.35 -9.92 -2.98
N ALA A 10 34.63 -9.85 -1.67
CA ALA A 10 34.07 -10.77 -0.67
C ALA A 10 32.56 -10.50 -0.43
N TRP A 11 32.11 -9.25 -0.58
CA TRP A 11 30.69 -8.90 -0.57
C TRP A 11 29.98 -9.31 -1.87
N ASP A 12 30.57 -9.02 -3.02
CA ASP A 12 29.99 -9.33 -4.33
C ASP A 12 29.88 -10.84 -4.58
N SER A 13 30.89 -11.60 -4.17
CA SER A 13 30.89 -13.07 -4.22
C SER A 13 29.99 -13.73 -3.16
N ARG A 14 29.32 -12.93 -2.32
CA ARG A 14 28.47 -13.38 -1.20
C ARG A 14 29.21 -14.22 -0.14
N GLN A 15 30.54 -14.14 -0.08
CA GLN A 15 31.30 -14.71 1.04
C GLN A 15 30.99 -13.98 2.36
N LEU A 16 30.71 -12.67 2.28
CA LEU A 16 30.16 -11.86 3.36
C LEU A 16 28.67 -11.57 3.13
N GLY A 17 27.93 -11.33 4.22
CA GLY A 17 26.52 -10.91 4.18
C GLY A 17 25.48 -12.01 3.89
N ALA A 18 25.86 -13.16 3.33
CA ALA A 18 24.92 -14.23 2.98
C ALA A 18 24.74 -15.32 4.06
N SER A 19 25.52 -15.27 5.13
CA SER A 19 25.43 -16.26 6.22
C SER A 19 24.20 -16.05 7.09
N GLN A 20 23.32 -17.06 7.15
CA GLN A 20 22.13 -17.05 8.00
C GLN A 20 22.47 -16.91 9.50
N ALA A 21 23.65 -17.36 9.93
CA ALA A 21 24.09 -17.24 11.32
C ALA A 21 24.23 -15.77 11.79
N HIS A 22 24.34 -14.82 10.85
CA HIS A 22 24.41 -13.39 11.13
C HIS A 22 23.09 -12.65 10.84
N ALA A 23 22.09 -13.34 10.29
CA ALA A 23 20.78 -12.77 10.02
C ALA A 23 19.95 -12.67 11.32
N LYS A 24 19.25 -11.55 11.48
CA LYS A 24 18.31 -11.32 12.59
C LYS A 24 17.04 -10.67 12.07
N VAL A 25 15.91 -10.99 12.69
CA VAL A 25 14.64 -10.31 12.42
C VAL A 25 14.77 -8.86 12.87
N ALA A 26 14.38 -7.94 12.00
CA ALA A 26 14.36 -6.51 12.31
C ALA A 26 13.38 -6.22 13.46
N GLY A 27 13.76 -5.31 14.35
CA GLY A 27 12.89 -4.85 15.43
C GLY A 27 11.70 -4.04 14.90
N ALA A 28 10.68 -3.87 15.74
CA ALA A 28 9.47 -3.13 15.39
C ALA A 28 9.74 -1.67 14.97
N GLU A 29 10.72 -1.00 15.58
CA GLU A 29 11.14 0.36 15.22
C GLU A 29 11.67 0.43 13.78
N HIS A 30 12.49 -0.55 13.39
CA HIS A 30 13.05 -0.59 12.04
C HIS A 30 11.97 -0.88 10.99
N LEU A 31 11.00 -1.74 11.32
CA LEU A 31 9.84 -1.97 10.46
C LEU A 31 8.99 -0.71 10.30
N ALA A 32 8.75 0.03 11.38
CA ALA A 32 8.02 1.30 11.32
C ALA A 32 8.77 2.37 10.52
N ALA A 33 10.10 2.46 10.68
CA ALA A 33 10.94 3.37 9.91
C ALA A 33 10.92 3.01 8.42
N LEU A 34 10.98 1.72 8.10
CA LEU A 34 10.84 1.22 6.73
C LEU A 34 9.48 1.60 6.16
N ASP A 35 8.37 1.27 6.84
CA ASP A 35 7.01 1.61 6.41
C ASP A 35 6.89 3.12 6.12
N GLY A 36 7.40 3.96 7.03
CA GLY A 36 7.41 5.42 6.84
C GLY A 36 8.22 5.86 5.61
N ALA A 37 9.39 5.27 5.38
CA ALA A 37 10.24 5.59 4.24
C ALA A 37 9.58 5.22 2.89
N ILE A 38 8.74 4.19 2.86
CA ILE A 38 7.98 3.79 1.66
C ILE A 38 6.54 4.32 1.64
N GLY A 39 6.18 5.23 2.54
CA GLY A 39 4.86 5.88 2.57
C GLY A 39 3.70 4.96 2.96
N LEU A 40 3.98 3.87 3.67
CA LEU A 40 2.96 2.97 4.19
C LEU A 40 2.51 3.39 5.59
N GLN A 41 1.21 3.21 5.84
CA GLN A 41 0.61 3.41 7.15
C GLN A 41 -0.10 2.12 7.58
N SER A 42 0.24 1.64 8.77
CA SER A 42 -0.49 0.55 9.41
C SER A 42 -1.88 1.03 9.82
N ILE A 43 -2.90 0.30 9.36
CA ILE A 43 -4.30 0.54 9.73
C ILE A 43 -4.87 -0.67 10.47
N SER A 44 -5.75 -0.42 11.43
CA SER A 44 -6.50 -1.48 12.11
C SER A 44 -7.92 -1.51 11.55
N ILE A 45 -8.27 -2.58 10.86
CA ILE A 45 -9.61 -2.81 10.31
C ILE A 45 -10.09 -4.21 10.68
N ARG A 46 -11.40 -4.38 10.83
CA ARG A 46 -12.03 -5.68 11.05
C ARG A 46 -12.51 -6.23 9.72
N LEU A 47 -12.11 -7.45 9.38
CA LEU A 47 -12.53 -8.16 8.18
C LEU A 47 -13.19 -9.50 8.57
N PRO A 48 -14.20 -9.98 7.80
CA PRO A 48 -14.72 -11.34 7.98
C PRO A 48 -13.61 -12.38 7.86
N LYS A 49 -13.66 -13.43 8.70
CA LYS A 49 -12.64 -14.50 8.71
C LYS A 49 -12.56 -15.20 7.35
N GLU A 50 -13.72 -15.51 6.77
CA GLU A 50 -13.81 -16.18 5.46
C GLU A 50 -13.15 -15.36 4.35
N LEU A 51 -13.26 -14.04 4.41
CA LEU A 51 -12.61 -13.14 3.45
C LEU A 51 -11.09 -13.20 3.56
N ILE A 52 -10.54 -13.25 4.78
CA ILE A 52 -9.09 -13.36 5.00
C ILE A 52 -8.57 -14.70 4.43
N GLU A 53 -9.30 -15.80 4.67
CA GLU A 53 -8.89 -17.12 4.16
C GLU A 53 -8.99 -17.19 2.63
N ALA A 54 -10.01 -16.59 2.02
CA ALA A 54 -10.10 -16.47 0.57
C ALA A 54 -8.89 -15.69 -0.02
N TYR A 55 -8.50 -14.58 0.60
CA TYR A 55 -7.31 -13.82 0.18
C TYR A 55 -6.03 -14.63 0.30
N LYS A 56 -5.85 -15.40 1.37
CA LYS A 56 -4.67 -16.28 1.52
C LYS A 56 -4.60 -17.33 0.41
N LEU A 57 -5.73 -17.95 0.07
CA LEU A 57 -5.80 -18.95 -0.99
C LEU A 57 -5.41 -18.35 -2.35
N ILE A 58 -6.01 -17.22 -2.71
CA ILE A 58 -5.72 -16.51 -3.97
C ILE A 58 -4.25 -16.08 -4.01
N ALA A 59 -3.76 -15.45 -2.94
CA ALA A 59 -2.38 -14.96 -2.88
C ALA A 59 -1.37 -16.10 -3.01
N SER A 60 -1.63 -17.26 -2.37
CA SER A 60 -0.79 -18.45 -2.47
C SER A 60 -0.70 -18.98 -3.91
N HIS A 61 -1.83 -19.01 -4.63
CA HIS A 61 -1.85 -19.39 -6.03
C HIS A 61 -1.00 -18.46 -6.92
N HIS A 62 -0.93 -17.17 -6.59
CA HIS A 62 -0.13 -16.18 -7.31
C HIS A 62 1.29 -15.98 -6.78
N GLY A 63 1.72 -16.72 -5.75
CA GLY A 63 3.05 -16.58 -5.14
C GLY A 63 3.25 -15.25 -4.39
N LEU A 64 2.17 -14.64 -3.91
CA LEU A 64 2.16 -13.35 -3.21
C LEU A 64 1.67 -13.51 -1.77
N GLY A 65 1.97 -12.54 -0.92
CA GLY A 65 1.33 -12.43 0.40
C GLY A 65 -0.09 -11.90 0.31
N TYR A 66 -0.97 -12.31 1.22
CA TYR A 66 -2.36 -11.85 1.24
C TYR A 66 -2.49 -10.34 1.54
N GLN A 67 -1.61 -9.77 2.37
CA GLN A 67 -1.61 -8.33 2.67
C GLN A 67 -1.23 -7.47 1.45
N PRO A 68 -0.16 -7.78 0.68
CA PRO A 68 0.10 -7.16 -0.60
C PRO A 68 -1.09 -7.22 -1.58
N LEU A 69 -1.72 -8.39 -1.69
CA LEU A 69 -2.89 -8.58 -2.56
C LEU A 69 -4.07 -7.69 -2.14
N MET A 70 -4.38 -7.66 -0.83
CA MET A 70 -5.42 -6.80 -0.28
C MET A 70 -5.14 -5.32 -0.57
N ARG A 71 -3.89 -4.88 -0.39
CA ARG A 71 -3.48 -3.49 -0.66
C ARG A 71 -3.72 -3.11 -2.12
N ASP A 72 -3.30 -3.95 -3.05
CA ASP A 72 -3.49 -3.73 -4.49
C ASP A 72 -4.97 -3.60 -4.85
N ILE A 73 -5.80 -4.51 -4.34
CA ILE A 73 -7.25 -4.50 -4.60
C ILE A 73 -7.93 -3.25 -4.02
N LEU A 74 -7.58 -2.86 -2.79
CA LEU A 74 -8.07 -1.62 -2.19
C LEU A 74 -7.67 -0.40 -3.04
N GLN A 75 -6.44 -0.37 -3.55
CA GLN A 75 -5.94 0.73 -4.37
C GLN A 75 -6.66 0.84 -5.72
N ARG A 76 -6.98 -0.30 -6.36
CA ARG A 76 -7.72 -0.33 -7.63
C ARG A 76 -9.08 0.36 -7.54
N PHE A 77 -9.77 0.22 -6.41
CA PHE A 77 -11.06 0.86 -6.20
C PHE A 77 -10.97 2.40 -6.13
N VAL A 78 -9.89 2.94 -5.56
CA VAL A 78 -9.76 4.39 -5.28
C VAL A 78 -9.90 5.24 -6.56
N LYS A 79 -9.35 4.78 -7.68
CA LYS A 79 -9.37 5.54 -8.94
C LYS A 79 -10.80 5.82 -9.41
N GLU A 80 -11.65 4.81 -9.45
CA GLU A 80 -13.04 4.97 -9.89
C GLU A 80 -13.88 5.69 -8.84
N GLY A 81 -13.65 5.42 -7.55
CA GLY A 81 -14.33 6.13 -6.46
C GLY A 81 -14.07 7.64 -6.48
N LEU A 82 -12.83 8.07 -6.80
CA LEU A 82 -12.51 9.49 -6.93
C LEU A 82 -13.22 10.15 -8.12
N LYS A 83 -13.37 9.42 -9.23
CA LYS A 83 -14.10 9.93 -10.41
C LYS A 83 -15.56 10.21 -10.07
N GLU A 84 -16.21 9.28 -9.39
CA GLU A 84 -17.60 9.45 -8.91
C GLU A 84 -17.73 10.70 -8.01
N VAL A 85 -16.79 10.89 -7.09
CA VAL A 85 -16.77 12.08 -6.22
C VAL A 85 -16.66 13.37 -7.03
N VAL A 86 -15.75 13.45 -8.00
CA VAL A 86 -15.57 14.64 -8.84
C VAL A 86 -16.83 14.93 -9.68
N GLU A 87 -17.40 13.91 -10.31
CA GLU A 87 -18.63 14.06 -11.10
C GLU A 87 -19.80 14.58 -10.25
N HIS A 88 -19.92 14.10 -9.01
CA HIS A 88 -20.94 14.58 -8.09
C HIS A 88 -20.71 16.04 -7.65
N GLN A 89 -19.45 16.46 -7.44
CA GLN A 89 -19.14 17.86 -7.12
C GLN A 89 -19.42 18.79 -8.32
N ASN A 90 -19.05 18.39 -9.53
CA ASN A 90 -19.31 19.17 -10.74
C ASN A 90 -20.81 19.40 -10.96
N LYS A 91 -21.62 18.34 -10.85
CA LYS A 91 -23.09 18.46 -10.95
C LYS A 91 -23.68 19.41 -9.91
N LYS A 92 -23.17 19.39 -8.67
CA LYS A 92 -23.59 20.34 -7.63
C LYS A 92 -23.21 21.78 -7.96
N SER A 93 -22.02 22.00 -8.53
CA SER A 93 -21.59 23.34 -8.96
C SER A 93 -22.48 23.87 -10.08
N GLU A 94 -22.74 23.05 -11.11
CA GLU A 94 -23.62 23.40 -12.23
C GLU A 94 -25.03 23.76 -11.76
N GLN A 95 -25.58 22.98 -10.81
CA GLN A 95 -26.89 23.26 -10.22
C GLN A 95 -26.90 24.55 -9.40
N ALA A 96 -25.83 24.83 -8.66
CA ALA A 96 -25.71 26.08 -7.90
C ALA A 96 -25.61 27.30 -8.82
N GLU A 97 -24.83 27.21 -9.90
CA GLU A 97 -24.70 28.25 -10.92
C GLU A 97 -26.04 28.49 -11.64
N ALA A 98 -26.72 27.42 -12.07
CA ALA A 98 -28.04 27.51 -12.69
C ALA A 98 -29.05 28.21 -11.76
N ARG A 99 -29.04 27.87 -10.46
CA ARG A 99 -29.91 28.51 -9.46
C ARG A 99 -29.58 29.99 -9.24
N ILE A 100 -28.31 30.35 -9.24
CA ILE A 100 -27.88 31.76 -9.15
C ILE A 100 -28.33 32.54 -10.40
N GLU A 101 -28.21 31.94 -11.58
CA GLU A 101 -28.64 32.56 -12.84
C GLU A 101 -30.16 32.74 -12.92
N GLU A 102 -30.94 31.76 -12.45
CA GLU A 102 -32.39 31.89 -12.33
C GLU A 102 -32.78 33.04 -11.38
N LEU A 103 -32.13 33.16 -10.23
CA LEU A 103 -32.36 34.26 -9.29
C LEU A 103 -32.00 35.62 -9.90
N ARG A 104 -30.94 35.70 -10.71
CA ARG A 104 -30.55 36.94 -11.42
C ARG A 104 -31.57 37.36 -12.48
N LYS A 105 -32.18 36.40 -13.19
CA LYS A 105 -33.21 36.69 -14.20
C LYS A 105 -34.56 37.08 -13.59
N ALA A 106 -34.81 36.71 -12.34
CA ALA A 106 -36.05 37.01 -11.62
C ALA A 106 -36.03 38.35 -10.86
N ALA A 107 -34.88 39.04 -10.80
CA ALA A 107 -34.70 40.36 -10.19
C ALA A 107 -34.68 41.47 -11.24
#